data_AF-A0A7C7W3T6-F1
#
_entry.id   AF-A0A7C7W3T6-F1
#
_cell.length_a   1.000
_cell.length_b   1.000
_cell.length_c   1.000
_cell.angle_alpha   90.00
_cell.angle_beta   90.00
_cell.angle_gamma   90.00
#
_symmetry.space_group_name_H-M   'P 1'
#
loop_
_entity.id
_entity.type
_entity.pdbx_description
1 polymer ?
#
loop_
_entity_poly.entity_id
_entity_poly.type
_entity_poly.pdbx_seq_one_letter_code
_entity_poly.pdbx_strand_id
1 'polypeptide(L)'
;VVGLVGYIGPLVRALAGRAKELLVFERNQSRPEVLPDWAVELELPRCDVVFITGTAFANNTVDRLVALSRGRVAVIGPSTPMWPGLLERGVDWLFGARVLEPSRALTAIAEAGGTRALYRSGLVKVALGRDVDH
;
A
#
# COMPACT_ATOMS: atom_id res chain seq x y z
N VAL A 1 -12.35 9.37 -7.29
CA VAL A 1 -12.13 7.92 -7.43
C VAL A 1 -10.89 7.55 -6.65
N VAL A 2 -10.96 6.51 -5.81
CA VAL A 2 -9.81 6.01 -5.05
C VAL A 2 -9.41 4.64 -5.59
N GLY A 3 -8.15 4.50 -5.99
CA GLY A 3 -7.55 3.23 -6.39
C GLY A 3 -6.80 2.60 -5.22
N LEU A 4 -6.95 1.28 -5.04
CA LEU A 4 -6.19 0.49 -4.08
C LEU A 4 -5.58 -0.72 -4.78
N VAL A 5 -4.27 -0.74 -4.95
CA VAL A 5 -3.52 -1.85 -5.53
C VAL A 5 -3.04 -2.76 -4.40
N GLY A 6 -3.54 -3.99 -4.40
CA GLY A 6 -3.39 -4.96 -3.31
C GLY A 6 -4.52 -4.85 -2.28
N TYR A 7 -5.16 -5.98 -1.95
CA TYR A 7 -6.28 -6.00 -1.02
C TYR A 7 -5.82 -5.84 0.43
N ILE A 8 -6.15 -4.70 1.03
CA ILE A 8 -5.89 -4.42 2.45
C ILE A 8 -7.23 -4.25 3.18
N GLY A 9 -7.79 -5.36 3.68
CA GLY A 9 -9.15 -5.39 4.23
C GLY A 9 -9.51 -4.27 5.24
N PRO A 10 -8.65 -3.93 6.22
CA PRO A 10 -8.91 -2.78 7.09
C PRO A 10 -8.99 -1.44 6.36
N LEU A 11 -8.17 -1.21 5.34
CA LEU A 11 -8.18 0.02 4.54
C LEU A 11 -9.39 0.06 3.62
N VAL A 12 -9.74 -1.05 2.95
CA VAL A 12 -10.98 -1.17 2.16
C VAL A 12 -12.19 -0.75 2.99
N ARG A 13 -12.32 -1.29 4.21
CA ARG A 13 -13.42 -0.93 5.12
C ARG A 13 -13.39 0.54 5.56
N ALA A 14 -12.20 1.10 5.78
CA ALA A 14 -12.07 2.50 6.18
C ALA A 14 -12.42 3.48 5.05
N LEU A 15 -12.16 3.09 3.80
CA LEU A 15 -12.45 3.89 2.60
C LEU A 15 -13.89 3.68 2.10
N ALA A 16 -14.50 2.52 2.38
CA ALA A 16 -15.89 2.26 2.09
C ALA A 16 -16.79 3.33 2.73
N GLY A 17 -17.62 3.98 1.92
CA GLY A 17 -18.50 5.08 2.35
C GLY A 17 -17.83 6.45 2.50
N ARG A 18 -16.50 6.54 2.35
CA ARG A 18 -15.77 7.84 2.29
C ARG A 18 -15.39 8.21 0.86
N ALA A 19 -14.99 7.22 0.08
CA ALA A 19 -14.71 7.41 -1.35
C ALA A 19 -16.03 7.43 -2.13
N LYS A 20 -16.17 8.37 -3.08
CA LYS A 20 -17.27 8.36 -4.06
C LYS A 20 -17.30 7.05 -4.86
N GLU A 21 -16.12 6.52 -5.17
CA GLU A 21 -15.89 5.25 -5.87
C GLU A 21 -14.56 4.68 -5.39
N LEU A 22 -14.53 3.39 -5.07
CA LEU A 22 -13.34 2.65 -4.61
C LEU A 22 -13.09 1.48 -5.57
N LEU A 23 -11.92 1.49 -6.20
CA LEU A 23 -11.44 0.43 -7.09
C LEU A 23 -10.35 -0.34 -6.37
N VAL A 24 -10.52 -1.65 -6.20
CA VAL A 24 -9.52 -2.51 -5.56
C VAL A 24 -8.97 -3.47 -6.59
N PHE A 25 -7.67 -3.43 -6.85
CA PHE A 25 -6.98 -4.28 -7.82
C PHE A 25 -6.21 -5.36 -7.07
N GLU A 26 -6.46 -6.63 -7.37
CA GLU A 26 -5.79 -7.75 -6.71
C GLU A 26 -5.53 -8.88 -7.71
N ARG A 27 -4.31 -9.44 -7.66
CA ARG A 27 -3.90 -10.55 -8.53
C ARG A 27 -4.62 -11.83 -8.11
N ASN A 28 -4.78 -12.04 -6.80
CA ASN A 28 -5.61 -13.12 -6.28
C ASN A 28 -7.10 -12.72 -6.26
N GLN A 29 -7.82 -13.09 -7.31
CA GLN A 29 -9.24 -12.82 -7.49
C GLN A 29 -10.14 -13.75 -6.66
N SER A 30 -9.71 -14.19 -5.48
CA SER A 30 -10.54 -14.98 -4.56
C SER A 30 -11.76 -14.21 -4.01
N ARG A 31 -11.90 -12.93 -4.36
CA ARG A 31 -12.96 -12.02 -3.93
C ARG A 31 -13.66 -11.46 -5.17
N PRO A 32 -14.98 -11.63 -5.32
CA PRO A 32 -15.69 -11.13 -6.50
C PRO A 32 -15.71 -9.60 -6.62
N GLU A 33 -15.50 -8.88 -5.52
CA GLU A 33 -15.53 -7.42 -5.46
C GLU A 33 -14.22 -6.72 -5.86
N VAL A 34 -13.19 -7.47 -6.26
CA VAL A 34 -11.90 -6.91 -6.68
C VAL A 34 -11.73 -7.01 -8.20
N LEU A 35 -11.09 -6.00 -8.76
CA LEU A 35 -10.64 -6.00 -10.14
C LEU A 35 -9.36 -6.82 -10.28
N PRO A 36 -9.15 -7.49 -11.43
CA PRO A 36 -7.88 -8.14 -11.71
C PRO A 36 -6.72 -7.13 -11.79
N ASP A 37 -5.49 -7.60 -11.58
CA ASP A 37 -4.30 -6.75 -11.57
C ASP A 37 -4.03 -6.05 -12.92
N TRP A 38 -4.40 -6.65 -14.05
CA TRP A 38 -4.25 -5.99 -15.36
C TRP A 38 -5.13 -4.76 -15.55
N ALA A 39 -6.23 -4.62 -14.79
CA ALA A 39 -7.14 -3.48 -14.92
C ALA A 39 -6.50 -2.15 -14.45
N VAL A 40 -5.37 -2.21 -13.74
CA VAL A 40 -4.62 -1.00 -13.32
C VAL A 40 -4.25 -0.11 -14.50
N GLU A 41 -3.95 -0.70 -15.66
CA GLU A 41 -3.57 0.01 -16.89
C GLU A 41 -4.70 0.90 -17.41
N LEU A 42 -5.96 0.50 -17.19
CA LEU A 42 -7.15 1.21 -17.65
C LEU A 42 -7.67 2.19 -16.60
N GLU A 43 -7.61 1.80 -15.33
CA GLU A 43 -8.39 2.43 -14.27
C GLU A 43 -7.54 3.33 -13.33
N LEU A 44 -6.25 3.05 -13.13
CA LEU A 44 -5.40 3.93 -12.31
C LEU A 44 -5.29 5.36 -12.84
N PRO A 45 -5.20 5.61 -14.17
CA PRO A 45 -5.05 6.98 -14.69
C PRO A 45 -6.19 7.93 -14.35
N ARG A 46 -7.37 7.43 -13.95
CA ARG A 46 -8.53 8.24 -13.53
C ARG A 46 -8.71 8.35 -12.02
N CYS A 47 -7.81 7.76 -11.23
CA CYS A 47 -7.88 7.82 -9.77
C CYS A 47 -7.28 9.12 -9.24
N ASP A 48 -8.03 9.81 -8.36
CA ASP A 48 -7.57 11.04 -7.70
C ASP A 48 -6.61 10.75 -6.55
N VAL A 49 -6.75 9.57 -5.93
CA VAL A 49 -5.88 9.05 -4.88
C VAL A 49 -5.61 7.57 -5.15
N VAL A 50 -4.35 7.16 -5.09
CA VAL A 50 -3.91 5.79 -5.31
C VAL A 50 -3.13 5.30 -4.09
N PHE A 51 -3.61 4.21 -3.49
CA PHE A 51 -2.88 3.45 -2.49
C PHE A 51 -2.24 2.23 -3.14
N ILE A 52 -0.93 2.08 -2.99
CA ILE A 52 -0.16 0.96 -3.52
C ILE A 52 0.37 0.13 -2.35
N THR A 53 0.14 -1.18 -2.36
CA THR A 53 0.75 -2.08 -1.38
C THR A 53 2.29 -2.01 -1.41
N GLY A 54 2.93 -2.02 -0.24
CA GLY A 54 4.39 -2.11 -0.15
C GLY A 54 4.96 -3.39 -0.78
N THR A 55 4.15 -4.43 -0.97
CA THR A 55 4.57 -5.65 -1.68
C THR A 55 4.84 -5.42 -3.18
N ALA A 56 4.41 -4.29 -3.74
CA ALA A 56 4.72 -3.88 -5.12
C ALA A 56 6.23 -3.70 -5.38
N PHE A 57 7.00 -3.40 -4.33
CA PHE A 57 8.47 -3.39 -4.40
C PHE A 57 9.04 -4.79 -4.61
N ALA A 58 8.50 -5.80 -3.91
CA ALA A 58 9.02 -7.16 -3.95
C ALA A 58 8.72 -7.87 -5.29
N ASN A 59 7.68 -7.45 -6.01
CA ASN A 59 7.30 -8.02 -7.31
C ASN A 59 7.57 -7.08 -8.50
N ASN A 60 8.34 -6.00 -8.27
CA ASN A 60 8.81 -5.06 -9.29
C ASN A 60 7.69 -4.33 -10.09
N THR A 61 6.50 -4.16 -9.52
CA THR A 61 5.41 -3.42 -10.21
C THR A 61 5.31 -1.96 -9.79
N VAL A 62 5.99 -1.55 -8.72
CA VAL A 62 5.85 -0.20 -8.14
C VAL A 62 6.08 0.93 -9.14
N ASP A 63 7.14 0.86 -9.95
CA ASP A 63 7.48 1.94 -10.90
C ASP A 63 6.37 2.14 -11.94
N ARG A 64 5.80 1.05 -12.46
CA ARG A 64 4.70 1.12 -13.43
C ARG A 64 3.44 1.68 -12.79
N LEU A 65 3.10 1.23 -11.57
CA LEU A 65 1.91 1.69 -10.85
C LEU A 65 1.99 3.18 -10.51
N VAL A 66 3.17 3.66 -10.10
CA VAL A 66 3.42 5.09 -9.87
C VAL A 66 3.29 5.87 -11.19
N ALA A 67 3.89 5.40 -12.28
CA ALA A 67 3.81 6.05 -13.59
C ALA A 67 2.38 6.12 -14.17
N LEU A 68 1.52 5.15 -13.84
CA LEU A 68 0.10 5.15 -14.23
C LEU A 68 -0.75 6.11 -13.40
N SER A 69 -0.32 6.42 -12.18
CA SER A 69 -1.08 7.22 -11.24
C SER A 69 -0.95 8.71 -11.58
N ARG A 70 -2.10 9.38 -11.79
CA ARG A 70 -2.16 10.82 -12.07
C ARG A 70 -2.55 11.67 -10.87
N GLY A 71 -3.20 11.05 -9.88
CA GLY A 71 -3.56 11.68 -8.61
C GLY A 71 -2.49 11.51 -7.53
N ARG A 72 -2.87 11.75 -6.27
CA ARG A 72 -1.97 11.59 -5.12
C ARG A 72 -1.63 10.11 -4.89
N VAL A 73 -0.36 9.80 -4.67
CA VAL A 73 0.12 8.41 -4.52
C VAL A 73 0.64 8.16 -3.11
N ALA A 74 0.16 7.08 -2.50
CA ALA A 74 0.64 6.59 -1.23
C ALA A 74 1.05 5.12 -1.32
N VAL A 75 2.24 4.76 -0.82
CA VAL A 75 2.60 3.35 -0.61
C VAL A 75 2.32 2.97 0.83
N ILE A 76 1.64 1.83 1.04
CA ILE A 76 1.22 1.36 2.36
C ILE A 76 1.57 -0.11 2.63
N GLY A 77 2.09 -0.36 3.82
CA GLY A 77 2.30 -1.70 4.37
C GLY A 77 3.70 -1.86 4.96
N PRO A 78 3.93 -2.91 5.79
CA PRO A 78 5.23 -3.14 6.44
C PRO A 78 6.40 -3.29 5.45
N SER A 79 6.14 -3.73 4.23
CA SER A 79 7.14 -3.89 3.16
C SER A 79 7.51 -2.57 2.46
N THR A 80 6.89 -1.44 2.84
CA THR A 80 7.19 -0.12 2.27
C THR A 80 8.57 0.34 2.72
N PRO A 81 9.53 0.59 1.82
CA PRO A 81 10.80 1.20 2.20
C PRO A 81 10.57 2.63 2.71
N MET A 82 11.01 2.92 3.93
CA MET A 82 10.92 4.27 4.51
C MET A 82 12.08 5.15 4.03
N TRP A 83 12.28 5.23 2.71
CA TRP A 83 13.35 5.99 2.09
C TRP A 83 12.80 7.31 1.50
N PRO A 84 13.26 8.48 1.98
CA PRO A 84 12.77 9.77 1.51
C PRO A 84 12.92 10.00 -0.01
N GLY A 85 13.89 9.37 -0.67
CA GLY A 85 14.10 9.50 -2.12
C GLY A 85 12.93 8.99 -2.97
N LEU A 86 12.01 8.20 -2.40
CA LEU A 86 10.76 7.83 -3.10
C LEU A 86 9.82 9.02 -3.27
N LEU A 87 9.91 10.05 -2.41
CA LEU A 87 9.08 11.24 -2.52
C LEU A 87 9.43 12.07 -3.79
N GLU A 88 10.67 11.98 -4.23
CA GLU A 88 11.15 12.61 -5.47
C GLU A 88 10.76 11.80 -6.72
N ARG A 89 10.18 10.60 -6.54
CA ARG A 89 9.84 9.64 -7.60
C ARG A 89 8.33 9.49 -7.81
N GLY A 90 7.55 10.52 -7.50
CA GLY A 90 6.10 10.53 -7.73
C GLY A 90 5.27 9.85 -6.64
N VAL A 91 5.86 9.54 -5.48
CA VAL A 91 5.12 9.11 -4.29
C VAL A 91 4.93 10.31 -3.35
N ASP A 92 3.74 10.53 -2.82
CA ASP A 92 3.48 11.64 -1.90
C ASP A 92 3.59 11.20 -0.44
N TRP A 93 3.21 9.96 -0.16
CA TRP A 93 3.21 9.40 1.19
C TRP A 93 3.70 7.95 1.24
N LEU A 94 4.48 7.65 2.27
CA LEU A 94 4.96 6.31 2.63
C LEU A 94 4.41 5.96 4.01
N PHE A 95 3.66 4.86 4.08
CA PHE A 95 3.10 4.32 5.31
C PHE A 95 3.68 2.94 5.58
N GLY A 96 4.79 2.91 6.31
CA GLY A 96 5.54 1.69 6.63
C GLY A 96 5.46 1.28 8.09
N ALA A 97 6.44 0.50 8.50
CA ALA A 97 6.60 0.09 9.89
C ALA A 97 8.08 0.15 10.33
N ARG A 98 8.30 0.44 11.61
CA ARG A 98 9.62 0.39 12.26
C ARG A 98 9.62 -0.71 13.32
N VAL A 99 10.67 -1.52 13.34
CA VAL A 99 10.85 -2.55 14.37
C VAL A 99 11.50 -1.90 15.58
N LEU A 100 10.83 -1.93 16.74
CA LEU A 100 11.40 -1.46 18.01
C LEU A 100 12.00 -2.61 18.82
N GLU A 101 11.48 -3.82 18.65
CA GLU A 101 11.88 -5.03 19.38
C GLU A 101 12.34 -6.12 18.40
N PRO A 102 13.59 -6.08 17.90
CA PRO A 102 14.07 -7.00 16.86
C PRO A 102 13.91 -8.47 17.23
N SER A 103 14.26 -8.86 18.45
CA SER A 103 14.19 -10.25 18.90
C SER A 103 12.75 -10.79 18.85
N ARG A 104 11.78 -10.01 19.30
CA ARG A 104 10.36 -10.40 19.27
C ARG A 104 9.81 -10.46 17.84
N ALA A 105 10.20 -9.51 17.00
CA ALA A 105 9.85 -9.54 15.59
C ALA A 105 10.41 -10.78 14.88
N LEU A 106 11.67 -11.16 15.16
CA LEU A 106 12.29 -12.37 14.62
C LEU A 106 11.59 -13.64 15.10
N THR A 107 11.19 -13.73 16.37
CA THR A 107 10.37 -14.84 16.86
C THR A 107 9.06 -14.95 16.09
N ALA A 108 8.33 -13.84 15.93
CA ALA A 108 7.09 -13.85 15.17
C ALA A 108 7.29 -14.27 13.72
N ILE A 109 8.40 -13.87 13.08
CA ILE A 109 8.76 -14.33 11.73
C ILE A 109 9.03 -15.84 11.72
N ALA A 110 9.81 -16.35 12.67
CA ALA A 110 10.14 -17.77 12.79
C ALA A 110 8.89 -18.65 13.01
N GLU A 111 7.86 -18.11 13.66
CA GLU A 111 6.57 -18.75 13.87
C GLU A 111 5.58 -18.53 12.70
N ALA A 112 6.05 -18.06 11.55
CA ALA A 112 5.23 -17.72 10.38
C ALA A 112 4.10 -16.71 10.67
N GLY A 113 4.33 -15.84 11.66
CA GLY A 113 3.42 -14.78 12.06
C GLY A 113 3.23 -13.75 10.97
N GLY A 114 1.99 -13.58 10.50
CA GLY A 114 1.65 -12.53 9.54
C GLY A 114 1.71 -11.12 10.14
N THR A 115 1.33 -10.11 9.35
CA THR A 115 1.38 -8.68 9.71
C THR A 115 0.83 -8.34 11.10
N ARG A 116 -0.27 -8.97 11.53
CA ARG A 116 -0.85 -8.73 12.87
C ARG A 116 0.07 -9.21 14.00
N ALA A 117 0.74 -10.35 13.84
CA ALA A 117 1.68 -10.87 14.82
C ALA A 117 2.91 -9.97 14.92
N LEU A 118 3.41 -9.47 13.79
CA LEU A 118 4.52 -8.52 13.75
C LEU A 118 4.20 -7.23 14.53
N TYR A 119 3.02 -6.63 14.34
CA TYR A 119 2.60 -5.45 15.12
C TYR A 119 2.46 -5.74 16.63
N ARG A 120 2.01 -6.94 17.02
CA ARG A 120 1.99 -7.35 18.44
C ARG A 120 3.38 -7.60 19.03
N SER A 121 4.37 -7.79 18.16
CA SER A 121 5.75 -8.13 18.52
C SER A 121 6.70 -6.94 18.47
N GLY A 122 6.17 -5.71 18.48
CA GLY A 122 6.96 -4.48 18.59
C GLY A 122 7.23 -3.75 17.28
N LEU A 123 6.52 -4.08 16.18
CA LEU A 123 6.43 -3.16 15.05
C LEU A 123 5.52 -1.98 15.42
N VAL A 124 5.95 -0.77 15.04
CA VAL A 124 5.13 0.45 15.11
C VAL A 124 4.91 1.01 13.71
N LYS A 125 3.72 1.54 13.46
CA LYS A 125 3.41 2.22 12.20
C LYS A 125 4.19 3.53 12.14
N VAL A 126 4.77 3.82 10.99
CA VAL A 126 5.46 5.09 10.73
C VAL A 126 4.99 5.66 9.41
N ALA A 127 5.01 6.99 9.30
CA ALA A 127 4.64 7.69 8.09
C ALA A 127 5.74 8.69 7.72
N LEU A 128 5.98 8.84 6.43
CA LEU A 128 6.84 9.85 5.84
C LEU A 128 6.12 10.39 4.61
N GLY A 129 5.99 11.69 4.48
CA GLY A 129 5.31 12.27 3.34
C GLY A 129 5.55 13.77 3.22
N ARG A 130 5.02 14.31 2.13
CA ARG A 130 5.00 15.74 1.83
C ARG A 130 3.57 16.14 1.47
N ASP A 131 3.17 17.34 1.86
CA ASP A 131 1.96 17.95 1.34
C ASP A 131 2.31 18.64 0.03
N VAL A 132 1.77 18.14 -1.07
CA VAL A 132 1.95 18.69 -2.41
C VAL A 132 0.57 18.83 -3.04
N ASP A 133 0.28 20.04 -3.52
CA ASP A 133 -0.83 20.28 -4.43
C ASP A 133 -0.33 19.99 -5.84
N HIS A 134 -0.92 18.97 -6.48
CA HIS A 134 -0.68 18.61 -7.88
C HIS A 134 -1.65 19.36 -8.79
#